data_AF-A0A7W0GEN8-F1
#
_entry.id   AF-A0A7W0GEN8-F1
#
_cell.length_a   1.000
_cell.length_b   1.000
_cell.length_c   1.000
_cell.angle_alpha   90.00
_cell.angle_beta   90.00
_cell.angle_gamma   90.00
#
_symmetry.space_group_name_H-M   'P 1'
#
loop_
_entity.id
_entity.type
_entity.pdbx_description
1 polymer ?
#
loop_
_entity_poly.entity_id
_entity_poly.type
_entity_poly.pdbx_seq_one_letter_code
_entity_poly.pdbx_strand_id
1 'polypeptide(L)'
;MISKAAEAMFTEIYADAKVDPSEMVRLQETIDAAEADLLGQEGTEGVYEATCKSFDVTRQLLQHSLLHIRRGDYTTLGQAQLMSVLEANVQFLRATFDAFSGEAR
;
A
#
# COMPACT_ATOMS: atom_id res chain seq x y z
N MET A 1 0.13 15.16 6.87
CA MET A 1 0.33 14.86 8.31
C MET A 1 -0.52 13.66 8.63
N ILE A 2 0.10 12.52 8.94
CA ILE A 2 -0.60 11.26 9.21
C ILE A 2 -1.42 11.39 10.51
N SER A 3 -2.59 10.77 10.56
CA SER A 3 -3.41 10.80 11.78
C SER A 3 -2.78 9.92 12.87
N LYS A 4 -2.97 10.28 14.15
CA LYS A 4 -2.54 9.45 15.29
C LYS A 4 -3.11 8.01 15.23
N ALA A 5 -4.27 7.83 14.61
CA ALA A 5 -4.88 6.51 14.41
C ALA A 5 -4.07 5.65 13.43
N ALA A 6 -3.55 6.26 12.36
CA ALA A 6 -2.70 5.57 11.40
C ALA A 6 -1.31 5.23 11.98
N GLU A 7 -0.71 6.10 12.80
CA GLU A 7 0.53 5.80 13.53
C GLU A 7 0.36 4.62 14.51
N ALA A 8 -0.75 4.60 15.25
CA ALA A 8 -1.07 3.50 16.16
C ALA A 8 -1.28 2.19 15.39
N MET A 9 -1.99 2.25 14.26
CA MET A 9 -2.19 1.09 13.38
C MET A 9 -0.87 0.57 12.80
N PHE A 10 0.05 1.44 12.37
CA PHE A 10 1.38 1.02 11.92
C PHE A 10 2.17 0.35 13.03
N THR A 11 2.14 0.91 14.22
CA THR A 11 2.78 0.26 15.38
C THR A 11 2.16 -1.13 15.62
N GLU A 12 0.84 -1.25 15.57
CA GLU A 12 0.13 -2.52 15.77
C GLU A 12 0.31 -3.52 14.61
N ILE A 13 0.62 -3.10 13.37
CA ILE A 13 0.88 -4.02 12.24
C ILE A 13 2.36 -4.43 12.20
N TYR A 14 3.26 -3.52 12.55
CA TYR A 14 4.70 -3.70 12.36
C TYR A 14 5.50 -3.96 13.64
N ALA A 15 4.88 -3.96 14.84
CA ALA A 15 5.56 -4.24 16.11
C ALA A 15 6.40 -5.55 16.17
N ASP A 16 6.08 -6.58 15.38
CA ASP A 16 6.85 -7.84 15.28
C ASP A 16 7.48 -8.03 13.88
N ALA A 17 7.41 -6.99 13.03
CA ALA A 17 7.80 -7.07 11.65
C ALA A 17 9.30 -6.77 11.46
N LYS A 18 9.83 -7.25 10.34
CA LYS A 18 11.17 -6.90 9.84
C LYS A 18 11.27 -5.47 9.30
N VAL A 19 10.21 -4.66 9.46
CA VAL A 19 10.06 -3.32 8.88
C VAL A 19 9.76 -2.35 10.00
N ASP A 20 10.53 -1.26 10.05
CA ASP A 20 10.40 -0.23 11.06
C ASP A 20 9.10 0.58 10.83
N PRO A 21 8.23 0.78 11.83
CA PRO A 21 7.04 1.64 11.69
C PRO A 21 7.35 3.04 11.14
N SER A 22 8.52 3.60 11.44
CA SER A 22 8.96 4.90 10.91
C SER A 22 9.27 4.85 9.41
N GLU A 23 9.72 3.72 8.89
CA GLU A 23 9.92 3.51 7.45
C GLU A 23 8.59 3.56 6.71
N MET A 24 7.54 2.97 7.30
CA MET A 24 6.19 2.98 6.72
C MET A 24 5.57 4.38 6.69
N VAL A 25 5.78 5.16 7.76
CA VAL A 25 5.39 6.59 7.79
C VAL A 25 6.08 7.36 6.67
N ARG A 26 7.40 7.22 6.54
CA ARG A 26 8.18 7.91 5.49
C ARG A 26 7.72 7.52 4.08
N LEU A 27 7.41 6.24 3.85
CA LEU A 27 6.87 5.79 2.57
C LEU A 27 5.53 6.44 2.26
N GLN A 28 4.63 6.54 3.25
CA GLN A 28 3.34 7.21 3.07
C GLN A 28 3.53 8.70 2.76
N GLU A 29 4.40 9.41 3.48
CA GLU A 29 4.69 10.82 3.18
C GLU A 29 5.28 11.03 1.78
N THR A 30 6.13 10.11 1.34
CA THR A 30 6.71 10.13 -0.02
C THR A 30 5.64 9.96 -1.08
N ILE A 31 4.69 9.04 -0.85
CA ILE A 31 3.54 8.82 -1.73
C ILE A 31 2.64 10.06 -1.76
N ASP A 32 2.26 10.60 -0.60
CA ASP A 32 1.39 11.77 -0.50
C ASP A 32 1.97 12.97 -1.26
N ALA A 33 3.29 13.20 -1.15
CA ALA A 33 3.98 14.25 -1.90
C ALA A 33 3.95 14.00 -3.42
N ALA A 34 4.24 12.78 -3.87
CA ALA A 34 4.22 12.43 -5.28
C ALA A 34 2.81 12.50 -5.90
N GLU A 35 1.79 12.07 -5.17
CA GLU A 35 0.39 12.17 -5.60
C GLU A 35 -0.04 13.65 -5.66
N ALA A 36 0.34 14.48 -4.70
CA ALA A 36 0.06 15.92 -4.72
C ALA A 36 0.73 16.63 -5.90
N ASP A 37 2.00 16.31 -6.19
CA ASP A 37 2.74 16.86 -7.33
C ASP A 37 2.10 16.45 -8.65
N LEU A 38 1.72 15.17 -8.82
CA LEU A 38 1.05 14.66 -10.01
C LEU A 38 -0.29 15.38 -10.25
N LEU A 39 -1.14 15.45 -9.23
CA LEU A 39 -2.46 16.07 -9.36
C LEU A 39 -2.39 17.59 -9.48
N GLY A 40 -1.34 18.22 -8.94
CA GLY A 40 -1.06 19.63 -9.16
C GLY A 40 -0.69 19.96 -10.62
N GLN A 41 -0.08 19.01 -11.34
CA GLN A 41 0.33 19.17 -12.74
C GLN A 41 -0.74 18.73 -13.74
N GLU A 42 -1.31 17.54 -13.54
CA GLU A 42 -2.24 16.91 -14.47
C GLU A 42 -3.71 17.25 -14.18
N GLY A 43 -3.97 17.92 -13.05
CA GLY A 43 -5.31 18.25 -12.59
C GLY A 43 -6.00 17.10 -11.84
N THR A 44 -7.13 17.43 -11.21
CA THR A 44 -7.90 16.51 -10.37
C THR A 44 -9.04 15.82 -11.11
N GLU A 45 -9.21 16.08 -12.40
CA GLU A 45 -10.28 15.48 -13.21
C GLU A 45 -9.69 14.40 -14.11
N GLY A 46 -9.93 13.13 -13.77
CA GLY A 46 -9.61 12.02 -14.67
C GLY A 46 -8.97 10.81 -14.02
N VAL A 47 -8.30 10.01 -14.87
CA VAL A 47 -7.80 8.68 -14.50
C VAL A 47 -6.71 8.76 -13.43
N TYR A 48 -5.85 9.78 -13.45
CA TYR A 48 -4.78 9.94 -12.46
C TYR A 48 -5.31 10.10 -11.03
N GLU A 49 -6.30 10.97 -10.83
CA GLU A 49 -6.93 11.15 -9.51
C GLU A 49 -7.63 9.86 -9.04
N ALA A 50 -8.32 9.17 -9.95
CA ALA A 50 -8.95 7.89 -9.67
C ALA A 50 -7.92 6.81 -9.30
N THR A 51 -6.76 6.79 -9.96
CA THR A 51 -5.66 5.87 -9.65
C THR A 51 -5.04 6.17 -8.28
N CYS A 52 -4.75 7.42 -7.94
CA CYS A 52 -4.25 7.78 -6.61
C CYS A 52 -5.23 7.34 -5.51
N LYS A 53 -6.52 7.65 -5.67
CA LYS A 53 -7.58 7.23 -4.73
C LYS A 53 -7.71 5.71 -4.61
N SER A 54 -7.61 4.98 -5.72
CA SER A 54 -7.72 3.52 -5.69
C SER A 54 -6.55 2.88 -4.93
N PHE A 55 -5.34 3.43 -5.05
CA PHE A 55 -4.20 2.98 -4.26
C PHE A 55 -4.33 3.35 -2.78
N ASP A 56 -4.84 4.53 -2.43
CA ASP A 56 -5.11 4.90 -1.04
C ASP A 56 -6.08 3.91 -0.37
N VAL A 57 -7.22 3.65 -1.00
CA VAL A 57 -8.19 2.66 -0.53
C VAL A 57 -7.55 1.26 -0.44
N THR A 58 -6.78 0.86 -1.44
CA THR A 58 -6.08 -0.44 -1.44
C THR A 58 -5.11 -0.56 -0.25
N ARG A 59 -4.31 0.48 0.03
CA ARG A 59 -3.37 0.52 1.16
C ARG A 59 -4.11 0.38 2.49
N GLN A 60 -5.21 1.12 2.67
CA GLN A 60 -6.02 1.05 3.89
C GLN A 60 -6.62 -0.34 4.10
N LEU A 61 -7.26 -0.91 3.06
CA LEU A 61 -7.87 -2.25 3.13
C LEU A 61 -6.84 -3.35 3.39
N LEU A 62 -5.63 -3.22 2.82
CA LEU A 62 -4.52 -4.12 3.08
C LEU A 62 -4.08 -4.04 4.55
N GLN A 63 -3.88 -2.84 5.09
CA GLN A 63 -3.51 -2.64 6.49
C GLN A 63 -4.57 -3.23 7.44
N HIS A 64 -5.85 -3.00 7.16
CA HIS A 64 -6.94 -3.62 7.92
C HIS A 64 -6.91 -5.16 7.84
N SER A 65 -6.71 -5.71 6.65
CA SER A 65 -6.65 -7.18 6.46
C SER A 65 -5.47 -7.80 7.22
N LEU A 66 -4.31 -7.16 7.20
CA LEU A 66 -3.12 -7.59 7.96
C LEU A 66 -3.34 -7.48 9.47
N LEU A 67 -4.06 -6.45 9.92
CA LEU A 67 -4.42 -6.31 11.33
C LEU A 67 -5.31 -7.46 11.81
N HIS A 68 -6.31 -7.84 11.02
CA HIS A 68 -7.16 -9.00 11.30
C HIS A 68 -6.36 -10.31 11.34
N ILE A 69 -5.39 -10.49 10.43
CA ILE A 69 -4.45 -11.63 10.49
C ILE A 69 -3.70 -11.63 11.84
N ARG A 70 -3.16 -10.48 12.24
CA ARG A 70 -2.36 -10.36 13.47
C ARG A 70 -3.19 -10.60 14.73
N ARG A 71 -4.47 -10.23 14.71
CA ARG A 71 -5.43 -10.50 15.79
C ARG A 71 -5.91 -11.94 15.85
N GLY A 72 -5.53 -12.77 14.88
CA GLY A 72 -5.90 -14.18 14.82
C GLY A 72 -7.29 -14.44 14.23
N ASP A 73 -7.85 -13.46 13.50
CA ASP A 73 -9.19 -13.56 12.91
C ASP A 73 -9.25 -14.52 11.70
N TYR A 74 -8.07 -14.95 11.21
CA TYR A 74 -7.93 -15.88 10.09
C TYR A 74 -7.30 -17.21 10.50
N THR A 75 -7.75 -18.30 9.88
CA THR A 75 -7.10 -19.61 9.98
C THR A 75 -5.72 -19.59 9.32
N THR A 76 -4.82 -20.50 9.69
CA THR A 76 -3.49 -20.63 9.06
C THR A 76 -3.58 -20.77 7.53
N LEU A 77 -4.58 -21.53 7.04
CA LEU A 77 -4.83 -21.68 5.61
C LEU A 77 -5.29 -20.36 4.97
N GLY A 78 -6.22 -19.65 5.62
CA GLY A 78 -6.71 -18.36 5.14
C GLY A 78 -5.62 -17.30 5.08
N GLN A 79 -4.73 -17.27 6.07
CA GLN A 79 -3.55 -16.39 6.07
C GLN A 79 -2.62 -16.70 4.90
N ALA A 80 -2.28 -17.97 4.68
CA ALA A 80 -1.41 -18.38 3.57
C ALA A 80 -2.01 -18.05 2.19
N GLN A 81 -3.33 -18.25 2.02
CA GLN A 81 -4.04 -17.89 0.79
C GLN A 81 -4.05 -16.38 0.55
N LEU A 82 -4.33 -15.59 1.58
CA LEU A 82 -4.29 -14.13 1.47
C LEU A 82 -2.88 -13.63 1.10
N MET A 83 -1.84 -14.15 1.74
CA MET A 83 -0.45 -13.81 1.39
C MET A 83 -0.11 -14.17 -0.06
N SER A 84 -0.56 -15.32 -0.55
CA SER A 84 -0.34 -15.73 -1.95
C SER A 84 -1.04 -14.81 -2.95
N VAL A 85 -2.28 -14.38 -2.66
CA VAL A 85 -3.01 -13.42 -3.50
C VAL A 85 -2.30 -12.06 -3.53
N LEU A 86 -1.83 -11.58 -2.38
CA LEU A 86 -1.10 -10.31 -2.28
C LEU A 86 0.21 -10.35 -3.07
N GLU A 87 0.96 -11.45 -2.96
CA GLU A 87 2.19 -11.64 -3.70
C GLU A 87 1.95 -11.64 -5.22
N ALA A 88 0.91 -12.34 -5.69
CA ALA A 88 0.53 -12.35 -7.10
C ALA A 88 0.15 -10.95 -7.62
N ASN A 89 -0.57 -10.14 -6.83
CA ASN A 89 -0.92 -8.77 -7.18
C ASN A 89 0.33 -7.87 -7.27
N VAL A 90 1.26 -7.98 -6.32
CA VAL A 90 2.53 -7.23 -6.37
C VAL A 90 3.34 -7.59 -7.61
N GLN A 91 3.42 -8.87 -7.95
CA GLN A 91 4.11 -9.33 -9.17
C GLN A 91 3.45 -8.78 -10.44
N PHE A 92 2.11 -8.79 -10.49
CA PHE A 92 1.35 -8.23 -11.62
C PHE A 92 1.61 -6.73 -11.78
N LEU A 93 1.56 -5.96 -10.69
CA LEU A 93 1.84 -4.52 -10.71
C LEU A 93 3.27 -4.24 -11.16
N ARG A 94 4.24 -5.01 -10.65
CA ARG A 94 5.64 -4.88 -11.07
C ARG A 94 5.83 -5.17 -12.55
N ALA A 95 5.28 -6.27 -13.06
CA ALA A 95 5.35 -6.61 -14.48
C ALA A 95 4.67 -5.54 -15.36
N THR A 96 3.60 -4.92 -14.85
CA THR A 96 2.95 -3.79 -15.51
C THR A 96 3.88 -2.59 -15.58
N PHE A 97 4.50 -2.19 -14.46
CA PHE A 97 5.46 -1.09 -14.45
C PHE A 97 6.64 -1.36 -15.40
N ASP A 98 7.26 -2.54 -15.33
CA ASP A 98 8.39 -2.93 -16.18
C ASP A 98 8.04 -2.82 -17.68
N ALA A 99 6.79 -3.11 -18.07
CA ALA A 99 6.33 -2.98 -19.46
C ALA A 99 6.25 -1.53 -19.97
N PHE A 100 6.11 -0.55 -19.07
CA PHE A 100 5.96 0.87 -19.41
C PHE A 100 7.16 1.74 -18.97
N SER A 101 8.03 1.26 -18.09
CA SER A 101 9.18 2.01 -17.55
C SER A 101 10.42 1.98 -18.45
N GLY A 102 10.34 1.35 -19.62
CA GLY A 102 11.35 1.50 -20.66
C GLY A 102 12.74 0.98 -20.29
N GLU A 103 12.87 -0.32 -20.03
CA GLU A 103 14.00 -1.03 -20.65
C GLU A 103 13.46 -1.67 -21.93
N ALA A 104 13.51 -0.90 -23.02
CA ALA A 104 13.49 -1.48 -24.35
C ALA A 104 14.66 -2.48 -24.42
N ARG A 105 14.36 -3.76 -24.60
CA ARG A 105 15.34 -4.71 -25.12
C ARG A 105 15.67 -4.38 -26.57
#